data_AF-A0A3M7S8K1-F1
#
_entry.id   AF-A0A3M7S8K1-F1
#
_cell.length_a   1.000
_cell.length_b   1.000
_cell.length_c   1.000
_cell.angle_alpha   90.00
_cell.angle_beta   90.00
_cell.angle_gamma   90.00
#
_symmetry.space_group_name_H-M   'P 1'
#
loop_
_entity.id
_entity.type
_entity.pdbx_description
1 polymer ?
#
loop_
_entity_poly.entity_id
_entity_poly.type
_entity_poly.pdbx_seq_one_letter_code
_entity_poly.pdbx_strand_id
1 'polypeptide(L)'
;MASLPQDKVDEAKQVFEVFDKKYESKKTWGTYEDFMEGLKLYDKESNGLLSLAELSQVLVAMAEKLTPDQLEEIMKCTDTKEDGDGMINYDVFVRKVIAGPFPQD
;
A
#
# COMPACT_ATOMS: atom_id res chain seq x y z
N MET A 1 -3.88 -43.90 2.34
CA MET A 1 -4.03 -42.49 1.93
C MET A 1 -4.76 -41.79 3.05
N ALA A 2 -4.08 -40.99 3.88
CA ALA A 2 -4.70 -40.35 5.03
C ALA A 2 -5.41 -39.07 4.56
N SER A 3 -6.75 -39.05 4.61
CA SER A 3 -7.53 -37.83 4.40
C SER A 3 -7.29 -36.89 5.59
N LEU A 4 -7.06 -35.61 5.33
CA LEU A 4 -6.91 -34.63 6.40
C LEU A 4 -8.18 -34.63 7.29
N PRO A 5 -8.03 -34.54 8.63
CA PRO A 5 -9.16 -34.43 9.52
C PRO A 5 -9.90 -33.12 9.26
N GLN A 6 -11.23 -33.20 9.14
CA GLN A 6 -12.11 -32.10 8.77
C GLN A 6 -11.93 -30.86 9.68
N ASP A 7 -11.62 -31.08 10.96
CA ASP A 7 -11.34 -30.05 11.97
C ASP A 7 -10.21 -29.08 11.57
N LYS A 8 -9.18 -29.59 10.87
CA LYS A 8 -8.07 -28.75 10.37
C LYS A 8 -8.42 -27.98 9.10
N VAL A 9 -9.41 -28.46 8.33
CA VAL A 9 -9.91 -27.75 7.14
C VAL A 9 -10.77 -26.57 7.56
N ASP A 10 -11.58 -26.73 8.60
CA ASP A 10 -12.39 -25.66 9.19
C ASP A 10 -11.52 -24.58 9.86
N GLU A 11 -10.46 -24.97 10.59
CA GLU A 11 -9.51 -24.01 11.17
C GLU A 11 -8.77 -23.20 10.08
N ALA A 12 -8.34 -23.85 8.99
CA ALA A 12 -7.69 -23.18 7.86
C ALA A 12 -8.65 -22.22 7.13
N LYS A 13 -9.93 -22.59 6.98
CA LYS A 13 -10.95 -21.70 6.43
C LYS A 13 -11.20 -20.50 7.31
N GLN A 14 -11.30 -20.69 8.63
CA GLN A 14 -11.50 -19.59 9.57
C GLN A 14 -10.31 -18.61 9.56
N VAL A 15 -9.09 -19.13 9.47
CA VAL A 15 -7.89 -18.28 9.34
C VAL A 15 -7.89 -17.55 8.00
N PHE A 16 -8.24 -18.23 6.91
CA PHE A 16 -8.31 -17.62 5.59
C PHE A 16 -9.40 -16.55 5.51
N GLU A 17 -10.57 -16.78 6.11
CA GLU A 17 -11.69 -15.84 6.15
C GLU A 17 -11.40 -14.63 7.06
N VAL A 18 -10.71 -14.83 8.19
CA VAL A 18 -10.22 -13.71 9.04
C VAL A 18 -9.15 -12.90 8.32
N PHE A 19 -8.28 -13.56 7.56
CA PHE A 19 -7.27 -12.89 6.76
C PHE A 19 -7.92 -12.10 5.61
N ASP A 20 -8.78 -12.73 4.82
CA ASP A 20 -9.53 -12.13 3.73
C ASP A 20 -10.37 -10.95 4.22
N LYS A 21 -11.13 -11.08 5.29
CA LYS A 21 -11.95 -9.99 5.89
C LYS A 21 -11.11 -8.84 6.46
N LYS A 22 -9.89 -9.13 6.96
CA LYS A 22 -8.92 -8.13 7.44
C LYS A 22 -8.24 -7.38 6.30
N TYR A 23 -8.16 -7.98 5.11
CA TYR A 23 -7.59 -7.38 3.91
C TYR A 23 -8.66 -6.80 2.94
N GLU A 24 -9.91 -7.28 2.98
CA GLU A 24 -11.08 -6.71 2.28
C GLU A 24 -11.40 -5.31 2.81
N SER A 25 -11.26 -5.10 4.12
CA SER A 25 -11.37 -3.76 4.73
C SER A 25 -10.16 -2.84 4.45
N LYS A 26 -9.05 -3.36 3.90
CA LYS A 26 -7.86 -2.57 3.54
C LYS A 26 -7.87 -2.06 2.09
N LYS A 27 -9.00 -2.18 1.38
CA LYS A 27 -9.18 -1.69 0.01
C LYS A 27 -9.63 -0.22 -0.09
N THR A 28 -9.47 0.56 0.97
CA THR A 28 -9.91 1.97 1.02
C THR A 28 -8.73 2.94 1.08
N TRP A 29 -7.64 2.67 0.36
CA TRP A 29 -6.58 3.68 0.20
C TRP A 29 -7.16 4.95 -0.46
N GLY A 30 -8.22 4.85 -1.27
CA GLY A 30 -8.71 5.94 -2.11
C GLY A 30 -8.46 5.55 -3.57
N THR A 31 -9.12 6.21 -4.52
CA THR A 31 -8.84 5.98 -5.94
C THR A 31 -7.51 6.62 -6.32
N TYR A 32 -6.96 6.26 -7.47
CA TYR A 32 -5.75 6.91 -8.00
C TYR A 32 -5.91 8.43 -8.07
N GLU A 33 -7.09 8.92 -8.44
CA GLU A 33 -7.40 10.34 -8.48
C GLU A 33 -7.31 11.00 -7.09
N ASP A 34 -7.82 10.35 -6.05
CA ASP A 34 -7.76 10.83 -4.67
C ASP A 34 -6.31 11.04 -4.22
N PHE A 35 -5.43 10.08 -4.52
CA PHE A 35 -3.99 10.20 -4.28
C PHE A 35 -3.36 11.34 -5.04
N MET A 36 -3.64 11.43 -6.34
CA MET A 36 -3.04 12.44 -7.19
C MET A 36 -3.45 13.85 -6.76
N GLU A 37 -4.69 14.05 -6.31
CA GLU A 37 -5.13 15.34 -5.78
C GLU A 37 -4.43 15.68 -4.45
N GLY A 38 -4.31 14.71 -3.53
CA GLY A 38 -3.59 14.90 -2.27
C GLY A 38 -2.11 15.19 -2.45
N LEU A 39 -1.44 14.46 -3.35
CA LEU A 39 0.00 14.60 -3.62
C LEU A 39 0.33 15.90 -4.37
N LYS A 40 -0.52 16.34 -5.29
CA LYS A 40 -0.37 17.63 -5.99
C LYS A 40 -0.40 18.83 -5.06
N LEU A 41 -1.10 18.74 -3.92
CA LEU A 41 -1.11 19.81 -2.93
C LEU A 41 0.26 20.01 -2.28
N TYR A 42 1.08 18.95 -2.23
CA TYR A 42 2.41 18.96 -1.64
C TYR A 42 3.52 19.10 -2.69
N ASP A 43 3.26 18.73 -3.93
CA ASP A 43 4.16 18.91 -5.08
C ASP A 43 4.19 20.38 -5.53
N LYS A 44 4.93 21.20 -4.78
CA LYS A 44 5.11 22.65 -5.04
C LYS A 44 5.77 22.91 -6.40
N GLU A 45 6.58 21.97 -6.88
CA GLU A 45 7.31 22.10 -8.13
C GLU A 45 6.51 21.55 -9.33
N SER A 46 5.41 20.84 -9.06
CA SER A 46 4.60 20.12 -10.06
C SER A 46 5.45 19.24 -10.97
N ASN A 47 6.48 18.61 -10.39
CA ASN A 47 7.46 17.79 -11.11
C ASN A 47 7.15 16.28 -11.02
N GLY A 48 6.14 15.88 -10.25
CA GLY A 48 5.79 14.47 -10.07
C GLY A 48 6.65 13.75 -9.02
N LEU A 49 7.46 14.49 -8.26
CA LEU A 49 8.41 13.97 -7.30
C LEU A 49 8.14 14.55 -5.90
N LEU A 50 8.23 13.69 -4.89
CA LEU A 50 8.15 14.10 -3.49
C LEU A 50 9.22 13.38 -2.69
N SER A 51 9.73 14.03 -1.64
CA SER A 51 10.59 13.33 -0.69
C SER A 51 9.80 12.26 0.09
N LEU A 52 10.50 11.26 0.63
CA LEU A 52 9.90 10.24 1.51
C LEU A 52 9.10 10.88 2.67
N ALA A 53 9.61 11.97 3.22
CA ALA A 53 8.98 12.71 4.30
C ALA A 53 7.66 13.36 3.85
N GLU A 54 7.63 14.00 2.68
CA GLU A 54 6.42 14.63 2.14
C GLU A 54 5.38 13.60 1.72
N LEU A 55 5.83 12.51 1.08
CA LEU A 55 4.97 11.39 0.76
C LEU A 55 4.33 10.83 2.06
N SER A 56 5.13 10.56 3.09
CA SER A 56 4.63 10.11 4.40
C SER A 56 3.60 11.08 5.00
N GLN A 57 3.85 12.40 4.93
CA GLN A 57 2.92 13.41 5.43
C GLN A 57 1.56 13.37 4.71
N VAL A 58 1.55 13.28 3.37
CA VAL A 58 0.32 13.15 2.58
C VAL A 58 -0.42 11.87 2.94
N LEU A 59 0.32 10.78 3.02
CA LEU A 59 -0.24 9.46 3.27
C LEU A 59 -0.82 9.34 4.68
N VAL A 60 -0.20 9.95 5.69
CA VAL A 60 -0.75 10.06 7.04
C VAL A 60 -1.96 11.00 7.09
N ALA A 61 -1.96 12.07 6.30
CA ALA A 61 -3.07 13.02 6.23
C ALA A 61 -4.31 12.46 5.51
N MET A 62 -4.11 11.66 4.47
CA MET A 62 -5.17 11.00 3.70
C MET A 62 -5.67 9.73 4.37
N ALA A 63 -4.74 8.91 4.84
CA ALA A 63 -5.02 7.70 5.59
C ALA A 63 -4.50 7.89 7.00
N GLU A 64 -5.40 8.25 7.92
CA GLU A 64 -5.21 8.44 9.37
C GLU A 64 -4.47 7.28 10.11
N LYS A 65 -3.96 6.27 9.39
CA LYS A 65 -3.39 5.02 9.90
C LYS A 65 -2.17 4.48 9.14
N LEU A 66 -1.61 5.14 8.12
CA LEU A 66 -0.38 4.61 7.51
C LEU A 66 0.84 5.05 8.35
N THR A 67 1.46 4.11 9.07
CA THR A 67 2.67 4.40 9.85
C THR A 67 3.90 4.43 8.95
N PRO A 68 4.99 5.13 9.35
CA PRO A 68 6.26 5.12 8.61
C PRO A 68 6.78 3.70 8.38
N ASP A 69 6.64 2.79 9.34
CA ASP A 69 7.00 1.37 9.17
C ASP A 69 6.21 0.68 8.05
N GLN A 70 4.90 0.95 7.95
CA GLN A 70 4.07 0.40 6.88
C GLN A 70 4.41 1.01 5.53
N LEU A 71 4.72 2.31 5.50
CA LEU A 71 5.20 2.97 4.28
C LEU A 71 6.48 2.32 3.79
N GLU A 72 7.43 2.07 4.70
CA GLU A 72 8.69 1.41 4.37
C GLU A 72 8.47 -0.03 3.87
N GLU A 73 7.53 -0.77 4.47
CA GLU A 73 7.13 -2.10 4.00
C GLU A 73 6.50 -2.06 2.61
N ILE A 74 5.61 -1.09 2.33
CA ILE A 74 5.03 -0.89 1.01
C ILE A 74 6.11 -0.51 -0.01
N MET A 75 7.06 0.37 0.34
CA MET A 75 8.16 0.74 -0.54
C MET A 75 9.03 -0.46 -0.88
N LYS A 76 9.34 -1.31 0.11
CA LYS A 76 10.05 -2.57 -0.09
C LYS A 76 9.27 -3.53 -1.00
N CYS A 77 7.97 -3.72 -0.76
CA CYS A 77 7.12 -4.59 -1.58
C CYS A 77 6.91 -4.08 -3.01
N THR A 78 6.89 -2.76 -3.19
CA THR A 78 6.66 -2.12 -4.50
C THR A 78 7.96 -1.82 -5.23
N ASP A 79 9.14 -2.17 -4.70
CA ASP A 79 10.43 -1.77 -5.27
C ASP A 79 10.52 -0.26 -5.54
N THR A 80 9.83 0.55 -4.72
CA THR A 80 9.90 2.01 -4.81
C THR A 80 11.13 2.47 -4.04
N LYS A 81 11.98 3.25 -4.69
CA LYS A 81 13.25 3.72 -4.14
C LYS A 81 13.35 5.22 -4.39
N GLU A 82 14.06 5.89 -3.49
CA GLU A 82 14.47 7.27 -3.72
C GLU A 82 15.51 7.30 -4.85
N ASP A 83 15.39 8.30 -5.72
CA ASP A 83 16.40 8.65 -6.72
C ASP A 83 17.65 9.26 -6.06
N GLY A 84 18.68 9.57 -6.85
CA GLY A 84 19.95 10.12 -6.36
C GLY A 84 19.84 11.44 -5.57
N ASP A 85 18.71 12.14 -5.69
CA ASP A 85 18.38 13.38 -4.99
C ASP A 85 17.47 13.18 -3.76
N GLY A 86 17.17 11.93 -3.37
CA GLY A 86 16.25 11.65 -2.25
C GLY A 86 14.77 11.86 -2.60
N MET A 87 14.44 11.80 -3.89
CA MET A 87 13.11 12.08 -4.43
C MET A 87 12.42 10.78 -4.84
N ILE A 88 11.09 10.71 -4.69
CA ILE A 88 10.27 9.56 -5.03
C ILE A 88 9.22 9.96 -6.05
N ASN A 89 9.12 9.19 -7.13
CA ASN A 89 8.02 9.34 -8.08
C ASN A 89 6.72 8.79 -7.47
N TYR A 90 5.86 9.72 -7.04
CA TYR A 90 4.63 9.36 -6.34
C TYR A 90 3.57 8.75 -7.28
N ASP A 91 3.59 9.06 -8.57
CA ASP A 91 2.68 8.43 -9.55
C ASP A 91 2.95 6.93 -9.64
N VAL A 92 4.22 6.55 -9.78
CA VAL A 92 4.64 5.15 -9.81
C VAL A 92 4.31 4.47 -8.49
N PHE A 93 4.61 5.12 -7.36
CA PHE A 93 4.28 4.59 -6.04
C PHE A 93 2.78 4.30 -5.92
N VAL A 94 1.92 5.29 -6.17
CA VAL A 94 0.46 5.14 -6.05
C VAL A 94 -0.07 4.05 -6.96
N ARG A 95 0.39 3.97 -8.22
CA ARG A 95 0.03 2.89 -9.13
C ARG A 95 0.36 1.52 -8.56
N LYS A 96 1.54 1.37 -7.94
CA LYS A 96 1.95 0.12 -7.30
C LYS A 96 1.18 -0.17 -6.01
N VAL A 97 0.84 0.85 -5.21
CA VAL A 97 0.00 0.66 -4.02
C VAL A 97 -1.40 0.22 -4.40
N ILE A 98 -2.00 0.80 -5.44
CA ILE A 98 -3.34 0.45 -5.95
C ILE A 98 -3.33 -0.92 -6.64
N ALA A 99 -2.28 -1.24 -7.40
CA ALA A 99 -2.08 -2.58 -7.95
C ALA A 99 -1.88 -3.64 -6.84
N GLY A 100 -1.41 -3.21 -5.67
CA GLY A 100 -1.14 -4.05 -4.51
C GLY A 100 0.27 -4.63 -4.53
N PRO A 101 0.80 -5.07 -3.37
CA PRO A 101 2.12 -5.70 -3.24
C PRO A 101 2.17 -7.12 -3.84
N PHE A 102 1.07 -7.63 -4.38
CA PHE A 102 0.98 -8.97 -4.95
C PHE A 102 0.76 -8.87 -6.46
N PRO A 103 1.66 -9.42 -7.30
CA PRO A 103 1.36 -9.59 -8.71
C PRO A 103 0.09 -10.45 -8.84
N GLN A 104 -0.85 -9.96 -9.62
CA GLN A 104 -2.09 -10.65 -9.95
C GLN A 104 -1.76 -11.72 -11.00
N ASP A 105 -1.21 -12.85 -10.55
CA ASP A 105 -1.01 -14.07 -11.35
C ASP A 105 -2.06 -15.13 -10.96
#